data_AF-A0A945PME9-F1
#
_entry.id   AF-A0A945PME9-F1
#
_cell.length_a   1.000
_cell.length_b   1.000
_cell.length_c   1.000
_cell.angle_alpha   90.00
_cell.angle_beta   90.00
_cell.angle_gamma   90.00
#
_symmetry.space_group_name_H-M   'P 1'
#
loop_
_entity.id
_entity.type
_entity.pdbx_description
1 polymer ?
#
loop_
_entity_poly.entity_id
_entity_poly.type
_entity_poly.pdbx_seq_one_letter_code
_entity_poly.pdbx_strand_id
1 'polypeptide(L)'
;MALIRSITTVGGFTLISRIAGFVRDILFAAILGAGPVADAFFVAFKFPNLFRRLFAEGAFSAAFVPTFSGLLVSAGDKIARRFAEDALSVMLLALFVLVALVEVFMPYAMMVIAPGFVSDPEKFGLAVELARITFPYLLFISLVSLMGAVLNAHDRFAAAAASPIVLNMVLITAILGWGLFAKTPAHGLAWGVAAGGIFQFIWLGFALGRDGIFLHLRMPRLTPEVKKLLRLMLPVALGAGVYQINILVDLVIGSLLPSGTISFLYYADRVNQLPLGVVGIAVATALLPLLARQIRAGNEAEALASQNRAVEFAMALTIPAAFALVAAAQPIIIVLFGRGAFNEAAQTATGWTLAAYALGLPAYVLVKILSTGYFAREDTKTPVKVAVIALCINVVLNLVLMGPLAHVGIAIATSVSAWVNCALLAMGLRKNGRFRPDRQLRRSLPRVLAASVAMAAVVWGVSLAIGDMLTGSETVRFAMLGAIVICGAVLYGALAHLSGVVSIADFRHAFGRNTDADKVE
;
A
#
# COMPACT_ATOMS: atom_id res chain seq x y z
N MET A 1 -22.43 9.06 -17.47
CA MET A 1 -22.45 7.58 -17.43
C MET A 1 -21.06 6.92 -17.52
N ALA A 2 -20.13 7.39 -18.37
CA ALA A 2 -18.79 6.78 -18.50
C ALA A 2 -17.96 6.81 -17.21
N LEU A 3 -17.95 7.92 -16.46
CA LEU A 3 -17.18 8.06 -15.22
C LEU A 3 -17.61 7.06 -14.13
N ILE A 4 -18.92 6.90 -13.92
CA ILE A 4 -19.48 5.96 -12.93
C ILE A 4 -19.12 4.52 -13.31
N ARG A 5 -19.20 4.16 -14.60
CA ARG A 5 -18.83 2.83 -15.09
C ARG A 5 -17.33 2.56 -14.92
N SER A 6 -16.48 3.56 -15.14
CA SER A 6 -15.03 3.43 -14.92
C SER A 6 -14.70 3.27 -13.44
N ILE A 7 -15.33 4.06 -12.56
CA ILE A 7 -15.13 3.96 -11.10
C ILE A 7 -15.58 2.59 -10.58
N THR A 8 -16.75 2.09 -10.98
CA THR A 8 -17.25 0.79 -10.54
C THR A 8 -16.39 -0.36 -11.08
N THR A 9 -15.93 -0.28 -12.32
CA THR A 9 -15.05 -1.29 -12.92
C THR A 9 -13.69 -1.33 -12.23
N VAL A 10 -13.04 -0.18 -12.06
CA VAL A 10 -11.74 -0.07 -11.38
C VAL A 10 -11.85 -0.48 -9.91
N GLY A 11 -12.90 -0.02 -9.22
CA GLY A 11 -13.18 -0.41 -7.83
C GLY A 11 -13.41 -1.91 -7.68
N GLY A 12 -14.19 -2.52 -8.57
CA GLY A 12 -14.46 -3.96 -8.59
C GLY A 12 -13.19 -4.79 -8.81
N PHE A 13 -12.40 -4.48 -9.85
CA PHE A 13 -11.12 -5.18 -10.08
C PHE A 13 -10.13 -4.98 -8.93
N THR A 14 -10.09 -3.80 -8.33
CA THR A 14 -9.24 -3.53 -7.17
C THR A 14 -9.65 -4.40 -5.97
N LEU A 15 -10.95 -4.57 -5.73
CA LEU A 15 -11.46 -5.43 -4.65
C LEU A 15 -11.10 -6.90 -4.90
N ILE A 16 -11.34 -7.40 -6.12
CA ILE A 16 -10.96 -8.76 -6.52
C ILE A 16 -9.45 -8.98 -6.33
N SER A 17 -8.63 -8.00 -6.75
CA SER A 17 -7.19 -8.08 -6.56
C SER A 17 -6.78 -8.09 -5.09
N ARG A 18 -7.47 -7.35 -4.22
CA ARG A 18 -7.17 -7.36 -2.78
C ARG A 18 -7.51 -8.71 -2.16
N ILE A 19 -8.66 -9.29 -2.52
CA ILE A 19 -9.06 -10.63 -2.07
C ILE A 19 -8.06 -11.68 -2.57
N ALA A 20 -7.72 -11.67 -3.86
CA ALA A 20 -6.75 -12.60 -4.44
C ALA A 20 -5.36 -12.46 -3.79
N GLY A 21 -4.91 -11.22 -3.57
CA GLY A 21 -3.65 -10.96 -2.87
C GLY A 21 -3.64 -11.48 -1.43
N PHE A 22 -4.79 -11.45 -0.76
CA PHE A 22 -4.94 -11.98 0.58
C PHE A 22 -4.92 -13.51 0.62
N VAL A 23 -5.65 -14.16 -0.31
CA VAL A 23 -5.59 -15.62 -0.49
C VAL A 23 -4.16 -16.06 -0.78
N ARG A 24 -3.44 -15.33 -1.65
CA ARG A 24 -2.03 -15.56 -1.93
C ARG A 24 -1.18 -15.50 -0.66
N ASP A 25 -1.34 -14.47 0.18
CA ASP A 25 -0.55 -14.33 1.40
C ASP A 25 -0.89 -15.40 2.46
N ILE A 26 -2.14 -15.88 2.51
CA ILE A 26 -2.52 -17.06 3.32
C ILE A 26 -1.77 -18.31 2.85
N LEU A 27 -1.67 -18.53 1.53
CA LEU A 27 -0.90 -19.63 0.97
C LEU A 27 0.61 -19.48 1.20
N PHE A 28 1.14 -18.26 1.16
CA PHE A 28 2.54 -17.99 1.51
C PHE A 28 2.80 -18.39 2.95
N ALA A 29 1.94 -17.98 3.89
CA ALA A 29 2.06 -18.40 5.30
C ALA A 29 1.97 -19.92 5.43
N ALA A 30 0.98 -20.56 4.79
CA ALA A 30 0.74 -21.99 4.90
C ALA A 30 1.92 -22.84 4.39
N ILE A 31 2.56 -22.44 3.29
CA ILE A 31 3.55 -23.27 2.59
C ILE A 31 4.98 -22.83 2.92
N LEU A 32 5.23 -21.52 3.00
CA LEU A 32 6.55 -20.95 3.27
C LEU A 32 6.82 -20.73 4.76
N GLY A 33 5.76 -20.50 5.55
CA GLY A 33 5.84 -20.20 6.97
C GLY A 33 6.43 -18.80 7.23
N ALA A 34 7.14 -18.69 8.36
CA ALA A 34 7.85 -17.49 8.78
C ALA A 34 9.23 -17.86 9.36
N GLY A 35 10.10 -18.38 8.49
CA GLY A 35 11.47 -18.79 8.83
C GLY A 35 12.52 -18.20 7.87
N PRO A 36 13.77 -18.71 7.90
CA PRO A 36 14.88 -18.17 7.10
C PRO A 36 14.58 -18.11 5.59
N VAL A 37 13.94 -19.16 5.06
CA VAL A 37 13.55 -19.27 3.64
C VAL A 37 12.48 -18.22 3.27
N ALA A 38 11.50 -18.00 4.16
CA ALA A 38 10.46 -17.00 3.98
C ALA A 38 11.04 -15.58 3.98
N ASP A 39 11.94 -15.30 4.92
CA ASP A 39 12.64 -14.02 4.98
C ASP A 39 13.46 -13.75 3.71
N ALA A 40 14.25 -14.73 3.25
CA ALA A 40 15.01 -14.63 2.00
C ALA A 40 14.11 -14.33 0.81
N PHE A 41 12.98 -15.01 0.69
CA PHE A 41 12.00 -14.73 -0.35
C PHE A 41 11.41 -13.32 -0.22
N PHE A 42 10.99 -12.88 0.97
CA PHE A 42 10.39 -11.56 1.14
C PHE A 42 11.39 -10.42 0.88
N VAL A 43 12.66 -10.58 1.22
CA VAL A 43 13.73 -9.65 0.84
C VAL A 43 13.85 -9.60 -0.69
N ALA A 44 14.02 -10.75 -1.33
CA ALA A 44 14.13 -10.87 -2.79
C ALA A 44 12.89 -10.33 -3.53
N PHE A 45 11.69 -10.49 -2.96
CA PHE A 45 10.45 -9.99 -3.52
C PHE A 45 10.28 -8.48 -3.33
N LYS A 46 10.69 -7.94 -2.17
CA LYS A 46 10.62 -6.49 -1.90
C LYS A 46 11.63 -5.73 -2.75
N PHE A 47 12.79 -6.30 -3.06
CA PHE A 47 13.87 -5.63 -3.77
C PHE A 47 13.46 -5.00 -5.12
N PRO A 48 12.92 -5.74 -6.12
CA PRO A 48 12.45 -5.12 -7.36
C PRO A 48 11.22 -4.22 -7.14
N ASN A 49 10.40 -4.51 -6.14
CA ASN A 49 9.22 -3.70 -5.82
C ASN A 49 9.58 -2.29 -5.30
N LEU A 50 10.73 -2.12 -4.64
CA LEU A 50 11.24 -0.79 -4.26
C LEU A 50 11.49 0.08 -5.50
N PHE A 51 12.20 -0.46 -6.50
CA PHE A 51 12.46 0.23 -7.77
C PHE A 51 11.17 0.49 -8.55
N ARG A 52 10.27 -0.49 -8.62
CA ARG A 52 8.96 -0.35 -9.26
C ARG A 52 8.17 0.83 -8.70
N ARG A 53 8.08 0.95 -7.38
CA ARG A 53 7.34 2.03 -6.73
C ARG A 53 8.04 3.39 -6.91
N LEU A 54 9.37 3.41 -6.88
CA LEU A 54 10.15 4.64 -7.02
C LEU A 54 10.11 5.19 -8.46
N PHE A 55 10.39 4.34 -9.44
CA PHE A 55 10.61 4.75 -10.83
C PHE A 55 9.37 4.60 -11.72
N ALA A 56 8.65 3.47 -11.65
CA ALA A 56 7.55 3.18 -12.59
C ALA A 56 6.19 3.75 -12.14
N GLU A 57 5.73 3.39 -10.94
CA GLU A 57 4.41 3.85 -10.46
C GLU A 57 4.42 5.31 -10.03
N GLY A 58 5.48 5.76 -9.35
CA GLY A 58 5.59 7.12 -8.83
C GLY A 58 6.03 8.13 -9.89
N ALA A 59 7.33 8.16 -10.16
CA ALA A 59 7.95 9.21 -10.97
C ALA A 59 7.54 9.18 -12.44
N PHE A 60 7.57 8.00 -13.07
CA PHE A 60 7.27 7.85 -14.48
C PHE A 60 5.81 8.22 -14.78
N SER A 61 4.85 7.59 -14.10
CA SER A 61 3.42 7.82 -14.40
C SER A 61 2.99 9.27 -14.20
N ALA A 62 3.49 9.93 -13.15
CA ALA A 62 3.19 11.34 -12.87
C ALA A 62 3.72 12.30 -13.95
N ALA A 63 4.85 11.98 -14.59
CA ALA A 63 5.45 12.82 -15.64
C ALA A 63 4.96 12.42 -17.05
N PHE A 64 4.74 11.13 -17.28
CA PHE A 64 4.36 10.56 -18.57
C PHE A 64 2.90 10.88 -18.93
N VAL A 65 1.95 10.62 -18.02
CA VAL A 65 0.51 10.76 -18.32
C VAL A 65 0.15 12.17 -18.79
N PRO A 66 0.52 13.27 -18.09
CA PRO A 66 0.18 14.62 -18.56
C PRO A 66 0.83 14.98 -19.90
N THR A 67 2.06 14.51 -20.13
CA THR A 67 2.80 14.76 -21.38
C THR A 67 2.15 14.01 -22.55
N PHE A 68 1.82 12.73 -22.36
CA PHE A 68 1.16 11.90 -23.36
C PHE A 68 -0.25 12.41 -23.67
N SER A 69 -1.08 12.68 -22.66
CA SER A 69 -2.43 13.23 -22.85
C SER A 69 -2.39 14.61 -23.55
N GLY A 70 -1.42 15.45 -23.20
CA GLY A 70 -1.23 16.74 -23.88
C GLY A 70 -0.90 16.57 -25.38
N LEU A 71 -0.03 15.63 -25.74
CA LEU A 71 0.28 15.30 -27.13
C LEU A 71 -0.92 14.66 -27.84
N LEU A 72 -1.69 13.82 -27.16
CA LEU A 72 -2.88 13.18 -27.71
C LEU A 72 -3.92 14.21 -28.16
N VAL A 73 -4.12 15.26 -27.36
CA VAL A 73 -5.04 16.36 -27.67
C VAL A 73 -4.47 17.34 -28.71
N SER A 74 -3.22 17.76 -28.55
CA SER A 74 -2.63 18.84 -29.36
C SER A 74 -2.07 18.40 -30.71
N ALA A 75 -1.51 17.19 -30.78
CA ALA A 75 -0.75 16.69 -31.92
C ALA A 75 -1.36 15.39 -32.51
N GLY A 76 -2.41 14.86 -31.89
CA GLY A 76 -3.13 13.67 -32.31
C GLY A 76 -2.44 12.35 -31.95
N ASP A 77 -3.18 11.26 -32.16
CA ASP A 77 -2.81 9.90 -31.74
C ASP A 77 -1.46 9.42 -32.28
N LYS A 78 -1.16 9.68 -33.56
CA LYS A 78 0.09 9.23 -34.18
C LYS A 78 1.34 9.79 -33.49
N ILE A 79 1.31 11.07 -33.11
CA ILE A 79 2.47 11.73 -32.46
C ILE A 79 2.56 11.29 -31.01
N ALA A 80 1.44 11.23 -30.29
CA ALA A 80 1.41 10.72 -28.92
C ALA A 80 1.92 9.27 -28.83
N ARG A 81 1.45 8.40 -29.74
CA ARG A 81 1.91 7.01 -29.85
C ARG A 81 3.41 6.93 -30.14
N ARG A 82 3.93 7.77 -31.04
CA ARG A 82 5.38 7.82 -31.32
C ARG A 82 6.18 8.22 -30.08
N PHE A 83 5.70 9.19 -29.29
CA PHE A 83 6.31 9.54 -28.01
C PHE A 83 6.28 8.36 -27.03
N ALA A 84 5.18 7.62 -26.93
CA ALA A 84 5.10 6.42 -26.10
C ALA A 84 6.06 5.31 -26.56
N GLU A 85 6.20 5.09 -27.88
CA GLU A 85 7.13 4.12 -28.46
C GLU A 85 8.60 4.51 -28.18
N ASP A 86 8.94 5.79 -28.31
CA ASP A 86 10.28 6.31 -28.00
C ASP A 86 10.58 6.19 -26.49
N ALA A 87 9.60 6.54 -25.63
CA ALA A 87 9.71 6.38 -24.18
C ALA A 87 9.84 4.91 -23.77
N LEU A 88 9.08 4.01 -24.38
CA LEU A 88 9.15 2.57 -24.16
C LEU A 88 10.55 2.03 -24.52
N SER A 89 11.08 2.44 -25.65
CA SER A 89 12.38 1.98 -26.14
C SER A 89 13.54 2.46 -25.25
N VAL A 90 13.49 3.73 -24.83
CA VAL A 90 14.48 4.29 -23.89
C VAL A 90 14.37 3.65 -22.51
N MET A 91 13.15 3.45 -22.01
CA MET A 91 12.91 2.82 -20.72
C MET A 91 13.36 1.35 -20.72
N LEU A 92 13.07 0.60 -21.80
CA LEU A 92 13.52 -0.78 -21.96
C LEU A 92 15.05 -0.86 -21.92
N LEU A 93 15.75 -0.02 -22.70
CA LEU A 93 17.21 0.00 -22.71
C LEU A 93 17.78 0.35 -21.34
N ALA A 94 17.28 1.42 -20.71
CA ALA A 94 17.76 1.86 -19.40
C ALA A 94 17.55 0.80 -18.31
N LEU A 95 16.38 0.16 -18.29
CA LEU A 95 16.07 -0.90 -17.33
C LEU A 95 16.83 -2.18 -17.64
N PHE A 96 17.05 -2.52 -18.90
CA PHE A 96 17.87 -3.68 -19.26
C PHE A 96 19.31 -3.51 -18.75
N VAL A 97 19.92 -2.33 -18.96
CA VAL A 97 21.25 -2.01 -18.42
C VAL A 97 21.25 -2.05 -16.89
N LEU A 98 20.24 -1.46 -16.24
CA LEU A 98 20.12 -1.49 -14.78
C LEU A 98 19.98 -2.92 -14.24
N VAL A 99 19.12 -3.74 -14.84
CA VAL A 99 18.92 -5.15 -14.47
C VAL A 99 20.21 -5.92 -14.67
N ALA A 100 20.85 -5.82 -15.84
CA ALA A 100 22.12 -6.51 -16.09
C ALA A 100 23.22 -6.11 -15.08
N LEU A 101 23.33 -4.82 -14.75
CA LEU A 101 24.30 -4.34 -13.77
C LEU A 101 24.01 -4.90 -12.37
N VAL A 102 22.77 -4.80 -11.90
CA VAL A 102 22.39 -5.29 -10.57
C VAL A 102 22.47 -6.81 -10.47
N GLU A 103 22.18 -7.56 -11.54
CA GLU A 103 22.36 -9.02 -11.60
C GLU A 103 23.81 -9.45 -11.34
N VAL A 104 24.76 -8.75 -11.99
CA VAL A 104 26.20 -8.98 -11.80
C VAL A 104 26.60 -8.66 -10.36
N PHE A 105 26.13 -7.54 -9.82
CA PHE A 105 26.46 -7.09 -8.46
C PHE A 105 25.43 -7.51 -7.39
N MET A 106 24.60 -8.51 -7.65
CA MET A 106 23.50 -8.91 -6.76
C MET A 106 23.96 -9.23 -5.33
N PRO A 107 25.09 -9.92 -5.10
CA PRO A 107 25.60 -10.13 -3.74
C PRO A 107 25.82 -8.81 -2.98
N TYR A 108 26.46 -7.83 -3.61
CA TYR A 108 26.69 -6.52 -2.98
C TYR A 108 25.39 -5.75 -2.77
N ALA A 109 24.43 -5.86 -3.69
CA ALA A 109 23.09 -5.30 -3.50
C ALA A 109 22.43 -5.92 -2.27
N MET A 110 22.46 -7.25 -2.11
CA MET A 110 21.90 -7.92 -0.93
C MET A 110 22.65 -7.60 0.37
N MET A 111 23.96 -7.33 0.33
CA MET A 111 24.69 -6.83 1.51
C MET A 111 24.15 -5.48 1.99
N VAL A 112 23.68 -4.62 1.08
CA VAL A 112 23.10 -3.32 1.45
C VAL A 112 21.65 -3.47 1.89
N ILE A 113 20.86 -4.32 1.23
CA ILE A 113 19.43 -4.48 1.49
C ILE A 113 19.15 -5.35 2.73
N ALA A 114 19.95 -6.38 2.95
CA ALA A 114 19.82 -7.34 4.05
C ALA A 114 21.19 -7.68 4.66
N PRO A 115 21.92 -6.69 5.21
CA PRO A 115 23.26 -6.90 5.78
C PRO A 115 23.29 -7.97 6.87
N GLY A 116 22.20 -8.12 7.63
CA GLY A 116 22.14 -9.10 8.71
C GLY A 116 22.09 -10.55 8.24
N PHE A 117 21.92 -10.81 6.94
CA PHE A 117 22.01 -12.16 6.40
C PHE A 117 23.46 -12.57 6.15
N VAL A 118 24.41 -11.64 6.05
CA VAL A 118 25.81 -11.94 5.73
C VAL A 118 26.46 -12.89 6.75
N SER A 119 25.99 -12.87 8.00
CA SER A 119 26.42 -13.80 9.06
C SER A 119 25.90 -15.23 8.89
N ASP A 120 24.91 -15.45 8.02
CA ASP A 120 24.30 -16.75 7.67
C ASP A 120 24.50 -17.02 6.16
N PRO A 121 25.59 -17.69 5.77
CA PRO A 121 25.93 -17.89 4.36
C PRO A 121 24.85 -18.61 3.54
N GLU A 122 24.11 -19.54 4.15
CA GLU A 122 23.04 -20.27 3.46
C GLU A 122 21.84 -19.35 3.19
N LYS A 123 21.39 -18.60 4.21
CA LYS A 123 20.29 -17.63 4.06
C LYS A 123 20.66 -16.51 3.09
N PHE A 124 21.88 -16.01 3.16
CA PHE A 124 22.37 -14.98 2.24
C PHE A 124 22.46 -15.49 0.80
N GLY A 125 23.05 -16.67 0.59
CA GLY A 125 23.14 -17.31 -0.72
C GLY A 125 21.76 -17.50 -1.35
N LEU A 126 20.80 -17.99 -0.56
CA LEU A 126 19.41 -18.14 -1.00
C LEU A 126 18.78 -16.78 -1.34
N ALA A 127 18.95 -15.75 -0.50
CA ALA A 127 18.41 -14.42 -0.79
C ALA A 127 18.99 -13.83 -2.09
N VAL A 128 20.29 -14.02 -2.35
CA VAL A 128 20.93 -13.62 -3.62
C VAL A 128 20.35 -14.38 -4.79
N GLU A 129 20.24 -15.71 -4.72
CA GLU A 129 19.68 -16.54 -5.80
C GLU A 129 18.24 -16.14 -6.13
N LEU A 130 17.39 -16.03 -5.09
CA LEU A 130 15.99 -15.61 -5.28
C LEU A 130 15.91 -14.19 -5.84
N ALA A 131 16.78 -13.27 -5.40
CA ALA A 131 16.82 -11.91 -5.91
C ALA A 131 17.20 -11.87 -7.40
N ARG A 132 18.15 -12.70 -7.86
CA ARG A 132 18.48 -12.83 -9.29
C ARG A 132 17.31 -13.34 -10.13
N ILE A 133 16.48 -14.22 -9.57
CA ILE A 133 15.30 -14.71 -10.27
C ILE A 133 14.20 -13.63 -10.29
N THR A 134 13.99 -12.92 -9.19
CA THR A 134 12.90 -11.94 -9.08
C THR A 134 13.24 -10.60 -9.72
N PHE A 135 14.51 -10.17 -9.79
CA PHE A 135 14.86 -8.81 -10.22
C PHE A 135 14.46 -8.48 -11.68
N PRO A 136 14.55 -9.40 -12.67
CA PRO A 136 14.06 -9.17 -14.02
C PRO A 136 12.58 -8.78 -14.12
N TYR A 137 11.76 -9.10 -13.11
CA TYR A 137 10.38 -8.60 -13.00
C TYR A 137 10.30 -7.07 -13.13
N LEU A 138 11.31 -6.33 -12.63
CA LEU A 138 11.37 -4.87 -12.70
C LEU A 138 11.28 -4.35 -14.14
N LEU A 139 11.89 -5.06 -15.10
CA LEU A 139 11.86 -4.72 -16.51
C LEU A 139 10.41 -4.73 -17.02
N PHE A 140 9.72 -5.85 -16.85
CA PHE A 140 8.37 -6.06 -17.35
C PHE A 140 7.35 -5.16 -16.65
N ILE A 141 7.41 -5.04 -15.33
CA ILE A 141 6.42 -4.27 -14.59
C ILE A 141 6.50 -2.77 -14.89
N SER A 142 7.68 -2.27 -15.21
CA SER A 142 7.84 -0.87 -15.64
C SER A 142 7.24 -0.63 -17.03
N LEU A 143 7.42 -1.57 -17.97
CA LEU A 143 6.76 -1.54 -19.28
C LEU A 143 5.25 -1.62 -19.13
N VAL A 144 4.75 -2.50 -18.25
CA VAL A 144 3.33 -2.59 -17.88
C VAL A 144 2.81 -1.25 -17.35
N SER A 145 3.58 -0.52 -16.54
CA SER A 145 3.17 0.80 -16.05
C SER A 145 2.99 1.81 -17.21
N LEU A 146 3.88 1.80 -18.20
CA LEU A 146 3.76 2.63 -19.40
C LEU A 146 2.54 2.25 -20.23
N MET A 147 2.35 0.95 -20.49
CA MET A 147 1.20 0.45 -21.26
C MET A 147 -0.12 0.77 -20.56
N GLY A 148 -0.16 0.65 -19.23
CA GLY A 148 -1.30 1.04 -18.41
C GLY A 148 -1.56 2.55 -18.46
N ALA A 149 -0.51 3.37 -18.46
CA ALA A 149 -0.63 4.82 -18.61
C ALA A 149 -1.19 5.23 -19.98
N VAL A 150 -0.76 4.56 -21.06
CA VAL A 150 -1.32 4.75 -22.41
C VAL A 150 -2.80 4.36 -22.43
N LEU A 151 -3.16 3.16 -21.96
CA LEU A 151 -4.56 2.71 -21.91
C LEU A 151 -5.45 3.67 -21.10
N ASN A 152 -4.97 4.13 -19.94
CA ASN A 152 -5.71 5.09 -19.11
C ASN A 152 -5.91 6.44 -19.81
N ALA A 153 -4.94 6.91 -20.60
CA ALA A 153 -5.07 8.14 -21.37
C ALA A 153 -6.07 8.02 -22.55
N HIS A 154 -6.40 6.78 -22.96
CA HIS A 154 -7.45 6.45 -23.92
C HIS A 154 -8.77 6.03 -23.27
N ASP A 155 -8.98 6.33 -21.98
CA ASP A 155 -10.17 5.97 -21.19
C ASP A 155 -10.41 4.45 -21.05
N ARG A 156 -9.37 3.62 -21.19
CA ARG A 156 -9.40 2.15 -21.09
C ARG A 156 -8.84 1.66 -19.75
N PHE A 157 -9.58 1.89 -18.68
CA PHE A 157 -9.11 1.62 -17.31
C PHE A 157 -9.12 0.15 -16.88
N ALA A 158 -9.97 -0.68 -17.48
CA ALA A 158 -10.26 -2.04 -17.01
C ALA A 158 -9.03 -2.97 -17.06
N ALA A 159 -8.33 -3.01 -18.20
CA ALA A 159 -7.19 -3.91 -18.39
C ALA A 159 -6.02 -3.55 -17.45
N ALA A 160 -5.75 -2.26 -17.26
CA ALA A 160 -4.74 -1.77 -16.33
C ALA A 160 -5.11 -2.10 -14.87
N ALA A 161 -6.37 -1.91 -14.48
CA ALA A 161 -6.85 -2.25 -13.13
C ALA A 161 -6.86 -3.76 -12.84
N ALA A 162 -7.00 -4.61 -13.86
CA ALA A 162 -6.94 -6.07 -13.72
C ALA A 162 -5.51 -6.62 -13.66
N SER A 163 -4.49 -5.84 -14.02
CA SER A 163 -3.08 -6.28 -14.05
C SER A 163 -2.60 -6.91 -12.73
N PRO A 164 -2.89 -6.36 -11.54
CA PRO A 164 -2.46 -6.98 -10.28
C PRO A 164 -3.13 -8.34 -10.00
N ILE A 165 -4.31 -8.60 -10.57
CA ILE A 165 -4.99 -9.89 -10.46
C ILE A 165 -4.17 -10.97 -11.17
N VAL A 166 -3.64 -10.67 -12.36
CA VAL A 166 -2.78 -11.59 -13.13
C VAL A 166 -1.58 -12.01 -12.30
N LEU A 167 -0.88 -11.06 -11.67
CA LEU A 167 0.26 -11.37 -10.79
C LEU A 167 -0.16 -12.27 -9.62
N ASN A 168 -1.27 -11.96 -8.95
CA ASN A 168 -1.75 -12.78 -7.83
C ASN A 168 -2.10 -14.19 -8.27
N MET A 169 -2.75 -14.37 -9.42
CA MET A 169 -3.07 -15.69 -9.96
C MET A 169 -1.81 -16.49 -10.29
N VAL A 170 -0.82 -15.87 -10.92
CA VAL A 170 0.47 -16.52 -11.22
C VAL A 170 1.20 -16.92 -9.93
N LEU A 171 1.19 -16.09 -8.90
CA LEU A 171 1.82 -16.43 -7.62
C LEU A 171 1.08 -17.54 -6.87
N ILE A 172 -0.26 -17.56 -6.94
CA ILE A 172 -1.09 -18.65 -6.38
C ILE A 172 -0.80 -19.96 -7.10
N THR A 173 -0.78 -19.96 -8.44
CA THR A 173 -0.46 -21.19 -9.20
C THR A 173 0.98 -21.62 -8.98
N ALA A 174 1.94 -20.68 -8.89
CA ALA A 174 3.33 -20.99 -8.63
C ALA A 174 3.55 -21.61 -7.25
N ILE A 175 2.89 -21.11 -6.19
CA ILE A 175 3.05 -21.67 -4.84
C ILE A 175 2.28 -22.98 -4.63
N LEU A 176 1.24 -23.25 -5.42
CA LEU A 176 0.54 -24.54 -5.37
C LEU A 176 1.24 -25.60 -6.24
N GLY A 177 1.84 -25.18 -7.36
CA GLY A 177 2.48 -26.04 -8.35
C GLY A 177 4.01 -26.12 -8.25
N TRP A 178 4.64 -25.50 -7.25
CA TRP A 178 6.10 -25.35 -7.16
C TRP A 178 6.85 -26.69 -7.31
N GLY A 179 6.31 -27.79 -6.76
CA GLY A 179 6.92 -29.11 -6.82
C GLY A 179 7.09 -29.67 -8.25
N LEU A 180 6.43 -29.08 -9.25
CA LEU A 180 6.56 -29.49 -10.64
C LEU A 180 7.79 -28.89 -11.35
N PHE A 181 8.33 -27.77 -10.84
CA PHE A 181 9.32 -26.98 -11.57
C PHE A 181 10.41 -26.34 -10.71
N ALA A 182 10.33 -26.43 -9.38
CA ALA A 182 11.24 -25.74 -8.47
C ALA A 182 11.70 -26.63 -7.32
N LYS A 183 12.92 -26.37 -6.84
CA LYS A 183 13.54 -27.12 -5.73
C LYS A 183 12.86 -26.87 -4.39
N THR A 184 12.41 -25.65 -4.16
CA THR A 184 11.74 -25.24 -2.91
C THR A 184 10.55 -24.32 -3.22
N PRO A 185 9.60 -24.16 -2.28
CA PRO A 185 8.49 -23.22 -2.45
C PRO A 185 8.96 -21.79 -2.75
N ALA A 186 10.06 -21.34 -2.14
CA ALA A 186 10.64 -20.02 -2.38
C ALA A 186 11.11 -19.83 -3.83
N HIS A 187 11.76 -20.85 -4.41
CA HIS A 187 12.15 -20.83 -5.83
C HIS A 187 10.91 -20.81 -6.73
N GLY A 188 9.89 -21.60 -6.40
CA GLY A 188 8.61 -21.60 -7.11
C GLY A 188 8.00 -20.21 -7.17
N LEU A 189 7.97 -19.52 -6.02
CA LEU A 189 7.51 -18.14 -5.94
C LEU A 189 8.39 -17.15 -6.70
N ALA A 190 9.71 -17.27 -6.60
CA ALA A 190 10.62 -16.37 -7.31
C ALA A 190 10.42 -16.44 -8.84
N TRP A 191 10.32 -17.65 -9.38
CA TRP A 191 9.95 -17.86 -10.79
C TRP A 191 8.54 -17.35 -11.09
N GLY A 192 7.59 -17.54 -10.17
CA GLY A 192 6.24 -16.97 -10.27
C GLY A 192 6.23 -15.44 -10.36
N VAL A 193 7.11 -14.74 -9.63
CA VAL A 193 7.25 -13.28 -9.70
C VAL A 193 7.77 -12.86 -11.07
N ALA A 194 8.84 -13.51 -11.56
CA ALA A 194 9.41 -13.24 -12.89
C ALA A 194 8.39 -13.49 -14.01
N ALA A 195 7.72 -14.65 -13.98
CA ALA A 195 6.66 -15.01 -14.91
C ALA A 195 5.46 -14.06 -14.81
N GLY A 196 5.10 -13.62 -13.60
CA GLY A 196 4.01 -12.68 -13.35
C GLY A 196 4.21 -11.37 -14.11
N GLY A 197 5.43 -10.84 -14.13
CA GLY A 197 5.77 -9.66 -14.93
C GLY A 197 5.55 -9.89 -16.43
N ILE A 198 5.99 -11.04 -16.95
CA ILE A 198 5.80 -11.41 -18.36
C ILE A 198 4.31 -11.53 -18.69
N PHE A 199 3.53 -12.24 -17.88
CA PHE A 199 2.09 -12.39 -18.10
C PHE A 199 1.33 -11.07 -18.01
N GLN A 200 1.72 -10.17 -17.09
CA GLN A 200 1.17 -8.82 -17.04
C GLN A 200 1.51 -8.02 -18.31
N PHE A 201 2.75 -8.11 -18.79
CA PHE A 201 3.16 -7.46 -20.04
C PHE A 201 2.35 -7.97 -21.24
N ILE A 202 2.18 -9.28 -21.37
CA ILE A 202 1.35 -9.90 -22.42
C ILE A 202 -0.11 -9.47 -22.29
N TRP A 203 -0.68 -9.46 -21.08
CA TRP A 203 -2.06 -9.05 -20.84
C TRP A 203 -2.34 -7.63 -21.33
N LEU A 204 -1.48 -6.67 -20.98
CA LEU A 204 -1.64 -5.28 -21.44
C LEU A 204 -1.31 -5.13 -22.93
N GLY A 205 -0.38 -5.92 -23.45
CA GLY A 205 -0.02 -5.91 -24.87
C GLY A 205 -1.19 -6.35 -25.74
N PHE A 206 -1.87 -7.41 -25.32
CA PHE A 206 -3.10 -7.87 -25.94
C PHE A 206 -4.22 -6.81 -25.85
N ALA A 207 -4.38 -6.15 -24.70
CA ALA A 207 -5.36 -5.09 -24.54
C ALA A 207 -5.09 -3.89 -25.47
N LEU A 208 -3.83 -3.45 -25.58
CA LEU A 208 -3.42 -2.39 -26.51
C LEU A 208 -3.66 -2.79 -27.98
N GLY A 209 -3.33 -4.03 -28.35
CA GLY A 209 -3.54 -4.55 -29.70
C GLY A 209 -5.03 -4.60 -30.07
N ARG A 210 -5.88 -5.08 -29.14
CA ARG A 210 -7.34 -5.13 -29.30
C ARG A 210 -7.95 -3.76 -29.54
N ASP A 211 -7.42 -2.72 -28.89
CA ASP A 211 -7.89 -1.34 -29.03
C ASP A 211 -7.22 -0.56 -30.19
N GLY A 212 -6.33 -1.19 -30.96
CA GLY A 212 -5.64 -0.58 -32.11
C GLY A 212 -4.44 0.32 -31.75
N ILE A 213 -4.04 0.35 -30.47
CA ILE A 213 -3.01 1.24 -29.89
C ILE A 213 -1.68 0.48 -29.69
N PHE A 214 -1.36 -0.45 -30.60
CA PHE A 214 -0.18 -1.32 -30.44
C PHE A 214 1.15 -0.54 -30.43
N LEU A 215 1.95 -0.66 -29.37
CA LEU A 215 3.23 0.05 -29.32
C LEU A 215 4.32 -0.76 -30.02
N HIS A 216 4.96 -0.19 -31.05
CA HIS A 216 6.11 -0.82 -31.70
C HIS A 216 7.40 -0.48 -30.96
N LEU A 217 8.26 -1.48 -30.81
CA LEU A 217 9.60 -1.25 -30.31
C LEU A 217 10.41 -0.52 -31.39
N ARG A 218 10.96 0.64 -31.04
CA ARG A 218 11.80 1.45 -31.93
C ARG A 218 13.24 1.48 -31.42
N MET A 219 14.14 2.00 -32.25
CA MET A 219 15.47 2.33 -31.78
C MET A 219 15.39 3.42 -30.71
N PRO A 220 16.03 3.23 -29.53
CA PRO A 220 15.95 4.17 -28.43
C PRO A 220 16.55 5.52 -28.86
N ARG A 221 15.74 6.59 -28.76
CA ARG A 221 16.14 7.96 -29.10
C ARG A 221 15.73 8.91 -27.99
N LEU A 222 16.68 9.73 -27.53
CA LEU A 222 16.43 10.81 -26.57
C LEU A 222 15.87 12.04 -27.29
N THR A 223 14.61 11.95 -27.72
CA THR A 223 13.88 13.09 -28.29
C THR A 223 13.71 14.22 -27.27
N PRO A 224 13.39 15.46 -27.71
CA PRO A 224 13.13 16.56 -26.78
C PRO A 224 12.04 16.22 -25.73
N GLU A 225 11.00 15.50 -26.12
CA GLU A 225 9.90 15.08 -25.26
C GLU A 225 10.36 14.03 -24.25
N VAL A 226 11.17 13.05 -24.66
CA VAL A 226 11.75 12.06 -23.75
C VAL A 226 12.74 12.70 -22.77
N LYS A 227 13.56 13.66 -23.23
CA LYS A 227 14.44 14.43 -22.34
C LYS A 227 13.63 15.25 -21.32
N LYS A 228 12.52 15.85 -21.75
CA LYS A 228 11.58 16.55 -20.86
C LYS A 228 10.99 15.58 -19.83
N LEU A 229 10.54 14.40 -20.26
CA LEU A 229 10.04 13.34 -19.37
C LEU A 229 11.07 12.98 -18.30
N LEU A 230 12.31 12.67 -18.68
CA LEU A 230 13.38 12.31 -17.73
C LEU A 230 13.67 13.43 -16.72
N ARG A 231 13.67 14.69 -17.18
CA ARG A 231 13.90 15.86 -16.31
C ARG A 231 12.76 16.08 -15.31
N LEU A 232 11.53 15.74 -15.68
CA LEU A 232 10.36 15.80 -14.80
C LEU A 232 10.31 14.62 -13.81
N MET A 233 10.80 13.45 -14.20
CA MET A 233 10.83 12.27 -13.33
C MET A 233 11.73 12.45 -12.11
N LEU A 234 12.91 13.06 -12.27
CA LEU A 234 13.91 13.18 -11.20
C LEU A 234 13.37 13.83 -9.91
N PRO A 235 12.76 15.03 -9.92
CA PRO A 235 12.21 15.63 -8.71
C PRO A 235 11.06 14.82 -8.10
N VAL A 236 10.24 14.15 -8.92
CA VAL A 236 9.14 13.29 -8.44
C VAL A 236 9.69 12.03 -7.77
N ALA A 237 10.73 11.41 -8.34
CA ALA A 237 11.42 10.27 -7.77
C ALA A 237 12.06 10.63 -6.42
N LEU A 238 12.70 11.80 -6.31
CA LEU A 238 13.26 12.28 -5.04
C LEU A 238 12.16 12.51 -3.99
N GLY A 239 11.01 13.09 -4.38
CA GLY A 239 9.87 13.29 -3.49
C GLY A 239 9.23 11.99 -3.01
N ALA A 240 9.02 11.03 -3.91
CA ALA A 240 8.50 9.70 -3.58
C ALA A 240 9.53 8.82 -2.84
N GLY A 241 10.82 9.13 -3.02
CA GLY A 241 11.95 8.38 -2.48
C GLY A 241 11.97 8.34 -0.96
N VAL A 242 11.57 9.41 -0.27
CA VAL A 242 11.55 9.47 1.20
C VAL A 242 10.76 8.31 1.80
N TYR A 243 9.57 8.02 1.24
CA TYR A 243 8.73 6.92 1.73
C TYR A 243 9.34 5.54 1.41
N GLN A 244 9.94 5.36 0.23
CA GLN A 244 10.60 4.09 -0.11
C GLN A 244 11.86 3.86 0.71
N ILE A 245 12.60 4.93 1.04
CA ILE A 245 13.76 4.86 1.93
C ILE A 245 13.30 4.40 3.32
N ASN A 246 12.16 4.87 3.83
CA ASN A 246 11.64 4.40 5.12
C ASN A 246 11.41 2.89 5.12
N ILE A 247 10.71 2.36 4.12
CA ILE A 247 10.45 0.92 4.00
C ILE A 247 11.77 0.14 3.85
N LEU A 248 12.74 0.69 3.13
CA LEU A 248 14.05 0.08 2.97
C LEU A 248 14.81 0.03 4.30
N VAL A 249 14.79 1.12 5.08
CA VAL A 249 15.43 1.14 6.41
C VAL A 249 14.82 0.08 7.33
N ASP A 250 13.49 -0.05 7.36
CA ASP A 250 12.83 -1.09 8.16
C ASP A 250 13.25 -2.50 7.73
N LEU A 251 13.45 -2.73 6.42
CA LEU A 251 13.94 -3.99 5.89
C LEU A 251 15.39 -4.27 6.29
N VAL A 252 16.26 -3.26 6.18
CA VAL A 252 17.68 -3.34 6.55
C VAL A 252 17.83 -3.66 8.03
N ILE A 253 17.14 -2.91 8.90
CA ILE A 253 17.19 -3.12 10.35
C ILE A 253 16.54 -4.45 10.72
N GLY A 254 15.41 -4.79 10.10
CA GLY A 254 14.75 -6.08 10.28
C GLY A 254 15.63 -7.27 9.86
N SER A 255 16.54 -7.10 8.91
CA SER A 255 17.49 -8.15 8.51
C SER A 255 18.53 -8.48 9.57
N LEU A 256 18.85 -7.53 10.46
CA LEU A 256 19.81 -7.68 11.57
C LEU A 256 19.22 -8.46 12.76
N LEU A 257 17.91 -8.68 12.75
CA LEU A 257 17.19 -9.38 13.81
C LEU A 257 17.05 -10.89 13.50
N PRO A 258 16.67 -11.72 14.49
CA PRO A 258 16.51 -13.15 14.31
C PRO A 258 15.59 -13.52 13.13
N SER A 259 15.87 -14.68 12.53
CA SER A 259 15.06 -15.22 11.43
C SER A 259 13.58 -15.32 11.77
N GLY A 260 12.74 -15.01 10.78
CA GLY A 260 11.30 -14.84 10.91
C GLY A 260 10.88 -13.38 11.02
N THR A 261 11.77 -12.47 11.45
CA THR A 261 11.44 -11.04 11.66
C THR A 261 10.84 -10.37 10.42
N ILE A 262 11.45 -10.57 9.25
CA ILE A 262 10.99 -9.93 8.01
C ILE A 262 9.61 -10.47 7.61
N SER A 263 9.40 -11.77 7.83
CA SER A 263 8.12 -12.44 7.62
C SER A 263 7.03 -11.93 8.58
N PHE A 264 7.33 -11.80 9.89
CA PHE A 264 6.39 -11.26 10.88
C PHE A 264 5.95 -9.84 10.52
N LEU A 265 6.91 -8.97 10.18
CA LEU A 265 6.64 -7.61 9.73
C LEU A 265 5.78 -7.60 8.45
N TYR A 266 6.08 -8.47 7.49
CA TYR A 266 5.32 -8.57 6.24
C TYR A 266 3.86 -9.00 6.46
N TYR A 267 3.61 -10.08 7.20
CA TYR A 267 2.26 -10.59 7.42
C TYR A 267 1.43 -9.63 8.29
N ALA A 268 2.03 -9.03 9.32
CA ALA A 268 1.37 -8.04 10.15
C ALA A 268 1.01 -6.76 9.37
N ASP A 269 1.94 -6.21 8.59
CA ASP A 269 1.69 -5.03 7.77
C ASP A 269 0.60 -5.29 6.72
N ARG A 270 0.53 -6.51 6.16
CA ARG A 270 -0.52 -6.87 5.20
C ARG A 270 -1.92 -6.73 5.78
N VAL A 271 -2.14 -7.17 7.02
CA VAL A 271 -3.41 -7.01 7.72
C VAL A 271 -3.68 -5.54 8.02
N ASN A 272 -2.67 -4.81 8.49
CA ASN A 272 -2.78 -3.38 8.80
C ASN A 272 -3.10 -2.51 7.57
N GLN A 273 -2.68 -2.93 6.37
CA GLN A 273 -2.98 -2.23 5.12
C GLN A 273 -4.46 -2.30 4.71
N LEU A 274 -5.26 -3.24 5.26
CA LEU A 274 -6.67 -3.40 4.87
C LEU A 274 -7.50 -2.15 5.23
N PRO A 275 -7.56 -1.69 6.49
CA PRO A 275 -8.34 -0.49 6.82
C PRO A 275 -7.70 0.78 6.24
N LEU A 276 -6.37 0.85 6.22
CA LEU A 276 -5.61 1.98 5.66
C LEU A 276 -5.96 2.21 4.18
N GLY A 277 -6.02 1.13 3.41
CA GLY A 277 -6.32 1.17 1.99
C GLY A 277 -7.75 1.60 1.68
N VAL A 278 -8.72 1.22 2.51
CA VAL A 278 -10.14 1.57 2.32
C VAL A 278 -10.40 3.01 2.74
N VAL A 279 -10.06 3.38 3.99
CA VAL A 279 -10.39 4.70 4.54
C VAL A 279 -9.45 5.77 4.03
N GLY A 280 -8.14 5.54 4.15
CA GLY A 280 -7.14 6.58 3.89
C GLY A 280 -7.04 6.99 2.43
N ILE A 281 -7.17 6.04 1.50
CA ILE A 281 -7.17 6.37 0.07
C ILE A 281 -8.47 7.05 -0.31
N ALA A 282 -9.63 6.49 0.05
CA ALA A 282 -10.93 7.03 -0.33
C ALA A 282 -11.10 8.50 0.13
N VAL A 283 -10.84 8.77 1.41
CA VAL A 283 -10.98 10.13 1.96
C VAL A 283 -10.00 11.10 1.30
N ALA A 284 -8.73 10.73 1.15
CA ALA A 284 -7.74 11.62 0.53
C ALA A 284 -8.05 11.93 -0.94
N THR A 285 -8.52 10.94 -1.70
CA THR A 285 -8.90 11.12 -3.12
C THR A 285 -10.13 12.00 -3.30
N ALA A 286 -11.12 11.89 -2.41
CA ALA A 286 -12.32 12.73 -2.46
C ALA A 286 -12.04 14.16 -1.96
N LEU A 287 -11.13 14.30 -0.99
CA LEU A 287 -10.85 15.58 -0.35
C LEU A 287 -10.01 16.52 -1.23
N LEU A 288 -9.08 16.00 -2.04
CA LEU A 288 -8.15 16.85 -2.81
C LEU A 288 -8.88 17.77 -3.81
N PRO A 289 -9.76 17.28 -4.69
CA PRO A 289 -10.47 18.14 -5.65
C PRO A 289 -11.38 19.15 -4.94
N LEU A 290 -12.03 18.72 -3.85
CA LEU A 290 -12.93 19.57 -3.06
C LEU A 290 -12.17 20.75 -2.44
N LEU A 291 -11.05 20.49 -1.75
CA LEU A 291 -10.24 21.54 -1.15
C LEU A 291 -9.63 22.46 -2.20
N ALA A 292 -9.10 21.91 -3.29
CA ALA A 292 -8.51 22.72 -4.36
C ALA A 292 -9.53 23.69 -4.97
N ARG A 293 -10.78 23.25 -5.16
CA ARG A 293 -11.87 24.11 -5.63
C ARG A 293 -12.23 25.21 -4.63
N GLN A 294 -12.44 24.86 -3.36
CA GLN A 294 -12.82 25.83 -2.31
C GLN A 294 -11.71 26.87 -2.09
N ILE A 295 -10.45 26.45 -2.08
CA ILE A 295 -9.29 27.33 -1.92
C ILE A 295 -9.15 28.28 -3.12
N ARG A 296 -9.29 27.77 -4.36
CA ARG A 296 -9.24 28.60 -5.57
C ARG A 296 -10.40 29.60 -5.65
N ALA A 297 -11.56 29.25 -5.09
CA ALA A 297 -12.71 30.15 -4.97
C ALA A 297 -12.58 31.19 -3.85
N GLY A 298 -11.52 31.15 -3.03
CA GLY A 298 -11.35 32.03 -1.88
C GLY A 298 -12.16 31.65 -0.63
N ASN A 299 -12.85 30.50 -0.66
CA ASN A 299 -13.70 30.00 0.43
C ASN A 299 -12.89 29.25 1.51
N GLU A 300 -11.93 29.92 2.14
CA GLU A 300 -11.03 29.30 3.13
C GLU A 300 -11.77 28.73 4.36
N ALA A 301 -12.88 29.36 4.79
CA ALA A 301 -13.70 28.84 5.89
C ALA A 301 -14.37 27.49 5.55
N GLU A 302 -14.81 27.34 4.31
CA GLU A 302 -15.42 26.11 3.81
C GLU A 302 -14.38 25.00 3.67
N ALA A 303 -13.18 25.34 3.17
CA ALA A 303 -12.04 24.43 3.11
C ALA A 303 -11.62 23.92 4.50
N LEU A 304 -11.61 24.81 5.51
CA LEU A 304 -11.37 24.44 6.92
C LEU A 304 -12.44 23.48 7.45
N ALA A 305 -13.72 23.75 7.15
CA ALA A 305 -14.82 22.88 7.56
C ALA A 305 -14.67 21.50 6.90
N SER A 306 -14.48 21.44 5.58
CA SER A 306 -14.30 20.19 4.84
C SER A 306 -13.11 19.37 5.35
N GLN A 307 -11.98 20.02 5.68
CA GLN A 307 -10.83 19.34 6.27
C GLN A 307 -11.12 18.79 7.67
N ASN A 308 -11.84 19.54 8.53
CA ASN A 308 -12.26 19.04 9.85
C ASN A 308 -13.22 17.85 9.75
N ARG A 309 -14.22 17.92 8.85
CA ARG A 309 -15.15 16.80 8.61
C ARG A 309 -14.41 15.56 8.11
N ALA A 310 -13.42 15.71 7.23
CA ALA A 310 -12.61 14.61 6.74
C ALA A 310 -11.76 13.95 7.85
N VAL A 311 -11.14 14.77 8.72
CA VAL A 311 -10.40 14.29 9.90
C VAL A 311 -11.35 13.54 10.86
N GLU A 312 -12.53 14.10 11.12
CA GLU A 312 -13.53 13.48 11.99
C GLU A 312 -14.00 12.12 11.46
N PHE A 313 -14.40 12.07 10.19
CA PHE A 313 -14.86 10.84 9.54
C PHE A 313 -13.76 9.78 9.53
N ALA A 314 -12.52 10.17 9.20
CA ALA A 314 -11.39 9.26 9.20
C ALA A 314 -11.14 8.68 10.60
N MET A 315 -11.09 9.54 11.62
CA MET A 315 -10.85 9.10 13.00
C MET A 315 -11.97 8.22 13.54
N ALA A 316 -13.23 8.52 13.19
CA ALA A 316 -14.40 7.70 13.53
C ALA A 316 -14.37 6.30 12.90
N LEU A 317 -13.52 6.05 11.90
CA LEU A 317 -13.33 4.72 11.30
C LEU A 317 -12.00 4.08 11.70
N THR A 318 -10.92 4.86 11.80
CA THR A 318 -9.58 4.32 12.01
C THR A 318 -9.24 4.06 13.46
N ILE A 319 -9.75 4.88 14.40
CA ILE A 319 -9.58 4.61 15.84
C ILE A 319 -10.21 3.26 16.21
N PRO A 320 -11.51 3.00 15.97
CA PRO A 320 -12.10 1.72 16.33
C PRO A 320 -11.40 0.56 15.61
N ALA A 321 -11.03 0.73 14.33
CA ALA A 321 -10.27 -0.29 13.61
C ALA A 321 -8.91 -0.59 14.28
N ALA A 322 -8.16 0.43 14.70
CA ALA A 322 -6.89 0.26 15.41
C ALA A 322 -7.07 -0.50 16.72
N PHE A 323 -8.05 -0.09 17.53
CA PHE A 323 -8.36 -0.72 18.81
C PHE A 323 -8.87 -2.15 18.65
N ALA A 324 -9.71 -2.43 17.65
CA ALA A 324 -10.16 -3.78 17.31
C ALA A 324 -9.01 -4.68 16.86
N LEU A 325 -8.11 -4.16 16.00
CA LEU A 325 -6.94 -4.89 15.53
C LEU A 325 -5.97 -5.21 16.66
N VAL A 326 -5.79 -4.30 17.62
CA VAL A 326 -4.98 -4.56 18.83
C VAL A 326 -5.62 -5.65 19.69
N ALA A 327 -6.92 -5.53 19.97
CA ALA A 327 -7.65 -6.46 20.83
C ALA A 327 -7.76 -7.87 20.24
N ALA A 328 -7.94 -7.98 18.92
CA ALA A 328 -8.12 -9.24 18.20
C ALA A 328 -6.86 -9.66 17.41
N ALA A 329 -5.68 -9.10 17.72
CA ALA A 329 -4.47 -9.32 16.93
C ALA A 329 -4.13 -10.83 16.81
N GLN A 330 -4.12 -11.55 17.93
CA GLN A 330 -3.83 -12.98 17.94
C GLN A 330 -4.90 -13.80 17.20
N PRO A 331 -6.21 -13.68 17.48
CA PRO A 331 -7.24 -14.38 16.72
C PRO A 331 -7.16 -14.14 15.20
N ILE A 332 -6.90 -12.90 14.79
CA ILE A 332 -6.77 -12.55 13.37
C ILE A 332 -5.60 -13.32 12.76
N ILE A 333 -4.41 -13.27 13.38
CA ILE A 333 -3.23 -13.95 12.84
C ILE A 333 -3.40 -15.48 12.85
N ILE A 334 -3.96 -16.04 13.92
CA ILE A 334 -4.23 -17.47 14.04
C ILE A 334 -5.14 -17.91 12.89
N VAL A 335 -6.31 -17.30 12.75
CA VAL A 335 -7.31 -17.71 11.76
C VAL A 335 -6.81 -17.52 10.34
N LEU A 336 -6.11 -16.42 10.06
CA LEU A 336 -5.64 -16.15 8.70
C LEU A 336 -4.41 -16.98 8.34
N PHE A 337 -3.40 -16.99 9.18
CA PHE A 337 -2.07 -17.49 8.83
C PHE A 337 -1.67 -18.74 9.60
N GLY A 338 -2.29 -19.06 10.73
CA GLY A 338 -1.97 -20.21 11.58
C GLY A 338 -2.37 -21.55 10.96
N ARG A 339 -1.60 -21.99 9.97
CA ARG A 339 -1.81 -23.22 9.19
C ARG A 339 -0.48 -23.66 8.55
N GLY A 340 -0.32 -24.96 8.29
CA GLY A 340 0.86 -25.50 7.62
C GLY A 340 2.19 -25.15 8.31
N ALA A 341 3.14 -24.59 7.57
CA ALA A 341 4.47 -24.21 8.05
C ALA A 341 4.49 -23.00 9.01
N PHE A 342 3.35 -22.34 9.23
CA PHE A 342 3.24 -21.17 10.11
C PHE A 342 2.93 -21.59 11.56
N ASN A 343 3.98 -21.85 12.32
CA ASN A 343 3.91 -22.36 13.69
C ASN A 343 3.36 -21.32 14.71
N GLU A 344 3.07 -21.80 15.92
CA GLU A 344 2.50 -20.98 17.01
C GLU A 344 3.42 -19.82 17.45
N ALA A 345 4.73 -20.03 17.44
CA ALA A 345 5.70 -18.98 17.73
C ALA A 345 5.60 -17.82 16.71
N ALA A 346 5.47 -18.16 15.41
CA ALA A 346 5.25 -17.18 14.35
C ALA A 346 3.90 -16.47 14.47
N GLN A 347 2.85 -17.19 14.88
CA GLN A 347 1.53 -16.60 15.16
C GLN A 347 1.63 -15.56 16.27
N THR A 348 2.23 -15.94 17.39
CA THR A 348 2.42 -15.06 18.55
C THR A 348 3.23 -13.83 18.16
N ALA A 349 4.40 -14.02 17.53
CA ALA A 349 5.30 -12.95 17.10
C ALA A 349 4.63 -11.97 16.11
N THR A 350 3.89 -12.49 15.14
CA THR A 350 3.17 -11.68 14.15
C THR A 350 1.98 -10.94 14.78
N GLY A 351 1.29 -11.55 15.75
CA GLY A 351 0.20 -10.91 16.49
C GLY A 351 0.67 -9.69 17.29
N TRP A 352 1.80 -9.78 18.00
CA TRP A 352 2.40 -8.63 18.69
C TRP A 352 2.81 -7.52 17.71
N THR A 353 3.34 -7.91 16.55
CA THR A 353 3.72 -6.98 15.48
C THR A 353 2.50 -6.27 14.90
N LEU A 354 1.40 -7.00 14.69
CA LEU A 354 0.14 -6.44 14.21
C LEU A 354 -0.43 -5.42 15.20
N ALA A 355 -0.44 -5.75 16.49
CA ALA A 355 -0.89 -4.82 17.53
C ALA A 355 -0.05 -3.52 17.51
N ALA A 356 1.27 -3.63 17.40
CA ALA A 356 2.16 -2.47 17.29
C ALA A 356 1.90 -1.62 16.03
N TYR A 357 1.71 -2.23 14.87
CA TYR A 357 1.37 -1.50 13.64
C TYR A 357 -0.02 -0.85 13.69
N ALA A 358 -1.00 -1.52 14.30
CA ALA A 358 -2.36 -1.04 14.40
C ALA A 358 -2.46 0.28 15.18
N LEU A 359 -1.59 0.51 16.18
CA LEU A 359 -1.50 1.79 16.90
C LEU A 359 -1.13 2.98 16.00
N GLY A 360 -0.43 2.73 14.89
CA GLY A 360 -0.09 3.72 13.87
C GLY A 360 -1.19 3.95 12.82
N LEU A 361 -2.19 3.06 12.73
CA LEU A 361 -3.23 3.10 11.70
C LEU A 361 -3.93 4.47 11.59
N PRO A 362 -4.41 5.10 12.68
CA PRO A 362 -5.05 6.41 12.59
C PRO A 362 -4.09 7.49 12.08
N ALA A 363 -2.82 7.42 12.49
CA ALA A 363 -1.80 8.37 12.07
C ALA A 363 -1.52 8.29 10.57
N TYR A 364 -1.40 7.10 10.00
CA TYR A 364 -1.16 6.95 8.55
C TYR A 364 -2.28 7.56 7.71
N VAL A 365 -3.53 7.38 8.15
CA VAL A 365 -4.70 7.96 7.47
C VAL A 365 -4.72 9.47 7.62
N LEU A 366 -4.47 9.99 8.83
CA LEU A 366 -4.39 11.43 9.06
C LEU A 366 -3.26 12.09 8.27
N VAL A 367 -2.08 11.48 8.17
CA VAL A 367 -0.97 11.99 7.35
C VAL A 367 -1.41 12.20 5.91
N LYS A 368 -2.17 11.25 5.31
CA LYS A 368 -2.70 11.41 3.95
C LYS A 368 -3.66 12.59 3.85
N ILE A 369 -4.60 12.71 4.79
CA ILE A 369 -5.62 13.77 4.81
C ILE A 369 -4.98 15.15 5.02
N LEU A 370 -4.04 15.26 5.96
CA LEU A 370 -3.35 16.52 6.25
C LEU A 370 -2.43 16.92 5.08
N SER A 371 -1.73 15.96 4.46
CA SER A 371 -0.91 16.22 3.27
C SER A 371 -1.74 16.76 2.11
N THR A 372 -2.98 16.27 1.92
CA THR A 372 -3.91 16.80 0.92
C THR A 372 -4.19 18.29 1.12
N GLY A 373 -4.23 18.79 2.36
CA GLY A 373 -4.39 20.22 2.66
C GLY A 373 -3.22 21.10 2.20
N TYR A 374 -2.01 20.54 2.13
CA TYR A 374 -0.84 21.20 1.55
C TYR A 374 -0.84 21.12 0.03
N PHE A 375 -1.13 19.95 -0.54
CA PHE A 375 -1.18 19.75 -1.99
C PHE A 375 -2.26 20.59 -2.68
N ALA A 376 -3.43 20.76 -2.04
CA ALA A 376 -4.48 21.65 -2.54
C ALA A 376 -4.05 23.13 -2.62
N ARG A 377 -2.95 23.50 -1.93
CA ARG A 377 -2.34 24.84 -1.93
C ARG A 377 -0.99 24.86 -2.67
N GLU A 378 -0.71 23.83 -3.46
CA GLU A 378 0.52 23.70 -4.26
C GLU A 378 1.82 23.67 -3.42
N ASP A 379 1.72 23.44 -2.11
CA ASP A 379 2.87 23.24 -1.23
C ASP A 379 3.26 21.76 -1.16
N THR A 380 4.16 21.35 -2.03
CA THR A 380 4.70 19.98 -2.04
C THR A 380 5.96 19.84 -1.18
N LYS A 381 6.60 20.95 -0.80
CA LYS A 381 7.89 20.94 -0.09
C LYS A 381 7.72 20.65 1.39
N THR A 382 6.69 21.22 2.02
CA THR A 382 6.47 21.04 3.46
C THR A 382 6.18 19.58 3.84
N PRO A 383 5.29 18.85 3.15
CA PRO A 383 5.06 17.44 3.45
C PRO A 383 6.31 16.56 3.31
N VAL A 384 7.15 16.82 2.30
CA VAL A 384 8.41 16.09 2.10
C VAL A 384 9.40 16.35 3.24
N LYS A 385 9.57 17.62 3.65
CA LYS A 385 10.44 17.96 4.80
C LYS A 385 10.00 17.27 6.08
N VAL A 386 8.69 17.27 6.36
CA VAL A 386 8.12 16.59 7.52
C VAL A 386 8.31 15.08 7.43
N ALA A 387 8.12 14.48 6.25
CA ALA A 387 8.36 13.06 6.04
C ALA A 387 9.83 12.66 6.27
N VAL A 388 10.79 13.51 5.88
CA VAL A 388 12.23 13.28 6.17
C VAL A 388 12.51 13.34 7.67
N ILE A 389 11.93 14.29 8.40
CA ILE A 389 12.07 14.36 9.86
C ILE A 389 11.50 13.10 10.51
N ALA A 390 10.31 12.67 10.08
CA ALA A 390 9.68 11.46 10.57
C ALA A 390 10.52 10.20 10.27
N LEU A 391 11.11 10.12 9.07
CA LEU A 391 12.05 9.06 8.70
C LEU A 391 13.28 9.04 9.63
N CYS A 392 13.90 10.19 9.90
CA CYS A 392 15.04 10.25 10.82
C CYS A 392 14.66 9.75 12.22
N ILE A 393 13.49 10.17 12.72
CA ILE A 393 12.97 9.69 14.01
C ILE A 393 12.68 8.19 13.97
N ASN A 394 12.11 7.69 12.87
CA ASN A 394 11.88 6.26 12.67
C ASN A 394 13.18 5.47 12.75
N VAL A 395 14.24 5.92 12.05
CA VAL A 395 15.56 5.26 12.08
C VAL A 395 16.12 5.23 13.50
N VAL A 396 16.08 6.36 14.22
CA VAL A 396 16.57 6.44 15.61
C VAL A 396 15.78 5.49 16.51
N LEU A 397 14.44 5.50 16.42
CA LEU A 397 13.59 4.62 17.22
C LEU A 397 13.80 3.15 16.85
N ASN A 398 13.98 2.82 15.57
CA ASN A 398 14.28 1.46 15.14
C ASN A 398 15.58 0.96 15.80
N LEU A 399 16.64 1.76 15.77
CA LEU A 399 17.94 1.40 16.39
C LEU A 399 17.85 1.27 17.91
N VAL A 400 17.04 2.11 18.59
CA VAL A 400 16.86 2.05 20.04
C VAL A 400 15.96 0.87 20.44
N LEU A 401 14.88 0.60 19.69
CA LEU A 401 13.87 -0.40 20.05
C LEU A 401 14.17 -1.81 19.51
N MET A 402 15.05 -1.95 18.51
CA MET A 402 15.43 -3.27 17.97
C MET A 402 16.11 -4.16 19.03
N GLY A 403 16.83 -3.56 19.99
CA GLY A 403 17.45 -4.30 21.10
C GLY A 403 16.41 -4.89 22.07
N PRO A 404 15.61 -4.06 22.77
CA PRO A 404 14.69 -4.54 23.81
C PRO A 404 13.43 -5.22 23.26
N LEU A 405 12.95 -4.85 22.07
CA LEU A 405 11.64 -5.28 21.55
C LEU A 405 11.73 -5.99 20.18
N ALA A 406 12.94 -6.19 19.64
CA ALA A 406 13.17 -6.84 18.36
C ALA A 406 12.22 -6.32 17.25
N HIS A 407 11.51 -7.23 16.58
CA HIS A 407 10.60 -6.95 15.48
C HIS A 407 9.38 -6.12 15.90
N VAL A 408 8.90 -6.26 17.13
CA VAL A 408 7.82 -5.41 17.68
C VAL A 408 8.31 -3.97 17.83
N GLY A 409 9.58 -3.79 18.20
CA GLY A 409 10.23 -2.49 18.28
C GLY A 409 10.20 -1.72 16.96
N ILE A 410 10.45 -2.41 15.84
CA ILE A 410 10.38 -1.81 14.50
C ILE A 410 8.95 -1.35 14.17
N ALA A 411 7.96 -2.19 14.46
CA ALA A 411 6.55 -1.82 14.24
C ALA A 411 6.12 -0.61 15.10
N ILE A 412 6.56 -0.54 16.38
CA ILE A 412 6.31 0.61 17.26
C ILE A 412 7.00 1.86 16.73
N ALA A 413 8.28 1.78 16.34
CA ALA A 413 9.02 2.89 15.77
C ALA A 413 8.34 3.44 14.51
N THR A 414 7.79 2.56 13.66
CA THR A 414 6.99 2.96 12.49
C THR A 414 5.73 3.71 12.91
N SER A 415 4.97 3.16 13.86
CA SER A 415 3.74 3.78 14.37
C SER A 415 3.98 5.14 15.05
N VAL A 416 5.01 5.26 15.89
CA VAL A 416 5.37 6.51 16.56
C VAL A 416 5.83 7.55 15.55
N SER A 417 6.68 7.18 14.58
CA SER A 417 7.12 8.10 13.52
C SER A 417 5.95 8.64 12.69
N ALA A 418 4.92 7.82 12.44
CA ALA A 418 3.71 8.25 11.75
C ALA A 418 2.91 9.28 12.58
N TRP A 419 2.83 9.11 13.89
CA TRP A 419 2.23 10.09 14.80
C TRP A 419 3.01 11.40 14.83
N VAL A 420 4.35 11.35 14.83
CA VAL A 420 5.17 12.56 14.73
C VAL A 420 4.94 13.27 13.39
N ASN A 421 4.91 12.53 12.28
CA ASN A 421 4.59 13.08 10.96
C ASN A 421 3.22 13.79 10.97
N CYS A 422 2.20 13.10 11.49
CA CYS A 422 0.85 13.66 11.65
C CYS A 422 0.86 14.95 12.48
N ALA A 423 1.54 14.95 13.63
CA ALA A 423 1.61 16.11 14.51
C ALA A 423 2.29 17.30 13.83
N LEU A 424 3.42 17.08 13.16
CA LEU A 424 4.16 18.12 12.44
C LEU A 424 3.34 18.73 11.29
N LEU A 425 2.63 17.91 10.50
CA LEU A 425 1.72 18.40 9.46
C LEU A 425 0.56 19.21 10.05
N ALA A 426 -0.07 18.71 11.13
CA ALA A 426 -1.17 19.41 11.78
C ALA A 426 -0.72 20.75 12.38
N MET A 427 0.45 20.79 13.02
CA MET A 427 1.03 22.03 13.57
C MET A 427 1.37 23.04 12.47
N GLY A 428 1.93 22.59 11.35
CA GLY A 428 2.25 23.47 10.22
C GLY A 428 0.99 24.09 9.60
N LEU A 429 -0.08 23.31 9.40
CA LEU A 429 -1.36 23.84 8.92
C LEU A 429 -1.99 24.80 9.94
N ARG A 430 -1.92 24.47 11.23
CA ARG A 430 -2.46 25.31 12.31
C ARG A 430 -1.74 26.65 12.40
N LYS A 431 -0.41 26.66 12.31
CA LYS A 431 0.41 27.89 12.32
C LYS A 431 0.01 28.86 11.21
N ASN A 432 -0.34 28.32 10.04
CA ASN A 432 -0.76 29.10 8.89
C ASN A 432 -2.27 29.44 8.88
N GLY A 433 -3.01 29.13 9.95
CA GLY A 433 -4.46 29.33 10.02
C GLY A 433 -5.29 28.39 9.13
N ARG A 434 -4.65 27.39 8.50
CA ARG A 434 -5.22 26.46 7.52
C ARG A 434 -5.76 25.17 8.13
N PHE A 435 -5.62 24.99 9.44
CA PHE A 435 -6.29 23.94 10.19
C PHE A 435 -6.63 24.44 11.61
N ARG A 436 -7.90 24.35 11.98
CA ARG A 436 -8.39 24.67 13.32
C ARG A 436 -9.44 23.65 13.71
N PRO A 437 -9.17 22.78 14.70
CA PRO A 437 -10.17 21.83 15.19
C PRO A 437 -11.43 22.58 15.64
N ASP A 438 -12.53 22.34 14.95
CA ASP A 438 -13.84 22.94 15.25
C ASP A 438 -14.47 22.31 16.51
N ARG A 439 -15.58 22.88 16.98
CA ARG A 439 -16.26 22.42 18.21
C ARG A 439 -16.74 20.97 18.08
N GLN A 440 -17.14 20.56 16.88
CA GLN A 440 -17.67 19.23 16.63
C GLN A 440 -16.54 18.19 16.69
N LEU A 441 -15.41 18.41 16.01
CA LEU A 441 -14.24 17.52 16.04
C LEU A 441 -13.70 17.33 17.47
N ARG A 442 -13.65 18.41 18.25
CA ARG A 442 -13.21 18.34 19.66
C ARG A 442 -14.17 17.55 20.55
N ARG A 443 -15.46 17.54 20.22
CA ARG A 443 -16.50 16.81 20.98
C ARG A 443 -16.60 15.35 20.54
N SER A 444 -16.41 15.05 19.27
CA SER A 444 -16.51 13.69 18.71
C SER A 444 -15.31 12.83 19.07
N LEU A 445 -14.09 13.37 18.99
CA LEU A 445 -12.86 12.60 19.23
C LEU A 445 -12.82 11.84 20.58
N PRO A 446 -13.07 12.47 21.75
CA PRO A 446 -13.06 11.74 23.02
C PRO A 446 -14.16 10.68 23.11
N ARG A 447 -15.29 10.88 22.44
CA ARG A 447 -16.40 9.92 22.40
C ARG A 447 -16.07 8.72 21.51
N VAL A 448 -15.45 8.95 20.35
CA VAL A 448 -14.91 7.89 19.48
C VAL A 448 -13.90 7.05 20.25
N LEU A 449 -12.98 7.70 20.96
CA LEU A 449 -11.98 7.00 21.78
C LEU A 449 -12.63 6.15 22.86
N ALA A 450 -13.56 6.71 23.64
CA ALA A 450 -14.27 5.97 24.68
C ALA A 450 -15.06 4.77 24.11
N ALA A 451 -15.80 4.97 23.01
CA ALA A 451 -16.53 3.89 22.34
C ALA A 451 -15.58 2.81 21.80
N SER A 452 -14.42 3.20 21.26
CA SER A 452 -13.42 2.27 20.72
C SER A 452 -12.74 1.45 21.82
N VAL A 453 -12.44 2.08 22.97
CA VAL A 453 -11.88 1.38 24.15
C VAL A 453 -12.89 0.38 24.70
N ALA A 454 -14.16 0.78 24.87
CA ALA A 454 -15.22 -0.11 25.33
C ALA A 454 -15.43 -1.29 24.37
N MET A 455 -15.46 -1.03 23.06
CA MET A 455 -15.53 -2.08 22.04
C MET A 455 -14.32 -3.02 22.11
N ALA A 456 -13.10 -2.49 22.20
CA ALA A 456 -11.89 -3.30 22.30
C ALA A 456 -11.86 -4.17 23.56
N ALA A 457 -12.34 -3.66 24.70
CA ALA A 457 -12.43 -4.45 25.93
C ALA A 457 -13.37 -5.67 25.76
N VAL A 458 -14.52 -5.47 25.11
CA VAL A 458 -15.46 -6.57 24.82
C VAL A 458 -14.87 -7.54 23.80
N VAL A 459 -14.30 -7.03 22.71
CA VAL A 459 -13.64 -7.86 21.68
C VAL A 459 -12.53 -8.69 22.29
N TRP A 460 -11.73 -8.11 23.17
CA TRP A 460 -10.66 -8.81 23.88
C TRP A 460 -11.22 -9.89 24.82
N GLY A 461 -12.25 -9.58 25.60
CA GLY A 461 -12.93 -10.56 26.47
C GLY A 461 -13.54 -11.73 25.69
N VAL A 462 -14.20 -11.45 24.56
CA VAL A 462 -14.72 -12.48 23.65
C VAL A 462 -13.57 -13.32 23.06
N SER A 463 -12.47 -12.67 22.68
CA SER A 463 -11.29 -13.35 22.12
C SER A 463 -10.66 -14.33 23.12
N LEU A 464 -10.66 -14.00 24.41
CA LEU A 464 -10.21 -14.91 25.47
C LEU A 464 -11.18 -16.09 25.64
N ALA A 465 -12.49 -15.84 25.60
CA ALA A 465 -13.51 -16.87 25.79
C ALA A 465 -13.55 -17.90 24.65
N ILE A 466 -13.23 -17.50 23.41
CA ILE A 466 -13.26 -18.39 22.24
C ILE A 466 -11.88 -18.94 21.87
N GLY A 467 -10.84 -18.68 22.67
CA GLY A 467 -9.45 -19.05 22.39
C GLY A 467 -9.30 -20.52 21.99
N ASP A 468 -9.90 -21.43 22.77
CA ASP A 468 -9.84 -22.87 22.51
C ASP A 468 -10.55 -23.26 21.20
N MET A 469 -11.63 -22.55 20.85
CA MET A 469 -12.40 -22.79 19.62
C MET A 469 -11.65 -22.34 18.35
N LEU A 470 -10.60 -21.53 18.49
CA LEU A 470 -9.72 -21.11 17.38
C LEU A 470 -8.75 -22.21 16.94
N THR A 471 -8.69 -23.33 17.68
CA THR A 471 -7.94 -24.55 17.30
C THR A 471 -8.80 -25.59 16.58
N GLY A 472 -10.11 -25.33 16.43
CA GLY A 472 -11.06 -26.21 15.75
C GLY A 472 -10.91 -26.24 14.22
N SER A 473 -11.92 -26.78 13.53
CA SER A 473 -11.93 -26.82 12.07
C SER A 473 -11.85 -25.42 11.44
N GLU A 474 -11.31 -25.33 10.23
CA GLU A 474 -11.17 -24.06 9.49
C GLU A 474 -12.49 -23.28 9.40
N THR A 475 -13.61 -23.98 9.21
CA THR A 475 -14.93 -23.35 9.16
C THR A 475 -15.31 -22.67 10.49
N VAL A 476 -15.00 -23.32 11.62
CA VAL A 476 -15.23 -22.76 12.95
C VAL A 476 -14.33 -21.55 13.18
N ARG A 477 -13.05 -21.63 12.80
CA ARG A 477 -12.08 -20.53 12.94
C ARG A 477 -12.55 -19.26 12.21
N PHE A 478 -12.95 -19.39 10.94
CA PHE A 478 -13.48 -18.27 10.17
C PHE A 478 -14.82 -17.76 10.72
N ALA A 479 -15.72 -18.64 11.16
CA ALA A 479 -16.99 -18.24 11.76
C ALA A 479 -16.80 -17.46 13.06
N MET A 480 -15.88 -17.90 13.93
CA MET A 480 -15.55 -17.22 15.19
C MET A 480 -14.89 -15.86 14.96
N LEU A 481 -13.98 -15.76 13.99
CA LEU A 481 -13.43 -14.46 13.59
C LEU A 481 -14.51 -13.53 13.04
N GLY A 482 -15.40 -14.06 12.19
CA GLY A 482 -16.57 -13.33 11.69
C GLY A 482 -17.45 -12.82 12.83
N ALA A 483 -17.70 -13.65 13.84
CA ALA A 483 -18.45 -13.26 15.04
C ALA A 483 -17.75 -12.15 15.83
N ILE A 484 -16.42 -12.22 16.03
CA ILE A 484 -15.65 -11.13 16.67
C ILE A 484 -15.82 -9.82 15.90
N VAL A 485 -15.65 -9.87 14.57
CA VAL A 485 -15.72 -8.68 13.71
C VAL A 485 -17.13 -8.08 13.74
N ILE A 486 -18.17 -8.91 13.61
CA ILE A 486 -19.57 -8.46 13.66
C ILE A 486 -19.90 -7.90 15.05
N CYS A 487 -19.50 -8.57 16.12
CA CYS A 487 -19.70 -8.11 17.49
C CYS A 487 -19.05 -6.74 17.72
N GLY A 488 -17.78 -6.57 17.33
CA GLY A 488 -17.08 -5.29 17.42
C GLY A 488 -17.76 -4.19 16.59
N ALA A 489 -18.14 -4.49 15.35
CA ALA A 489 -18.80 -3.52 14.46
C ALA A 489 -20.17 -3.08 14.99
N VAL A 490 -21.00 -4.02 15.47
CA VAL A 490 -22.31 -3.73 16.05
C VAL A 490 -22.16 -2.93 17.35
N LEU A 491 -21.24 -3.33 18.23
CA LEU A 491 -21.02 -2.66 19.51
C LEU A 491 -20.51 -1.24 19.31
N TYR A 492 -19.51 -1.04 18.44
CA TYR A 492 -19.03 0.29 18.10
C TYR A 492 -20.14 1.13 17.46
N GLY A 493 -20.89 0.57 16.50
CA GLY A 493 -22.00 1.27 15.86
C GLY A 493 -23.05 1.73 16.87
N ALA A 494 -23.41 0.87 17.82
CA ALA A 494 -24.34 1.20 18.90
C ALA A 494 -23.79 2.31 19.82
N LEU A 495 -22.54 2.19 20.29
CA LEU A 495 -21.91 3.18 21.17
C LEU A 495 -21.67 4.53 20.47
N ALA A 496 -21.29 4.51 19.20
CA ALA A 496 -21.11 5.71 18.38
C ALA A 496 -22.44 6.42 18.12
N HIS A 497 -23.53 5.66 17.95
CA HIS A 497 -24.88 6.20 17.81
C HIS A 497 -25.37 6.82 19.12
N LEU A 498 -25.26 6.08 20.24
CA LEU A 498 -25.66 6.56 21.58
C LEU A 498 -24.88 7.80 22.04
N SER A 499 -23.61 7.90 21.67
CA SER A 499 -22.77 9.07 21.97
C SER A 499 -23.03 10.26 21.03
N GLY A 500 -23.90 10.11 20.03
CA GLY A 500 -24.26 11.16 19.08
C GLY A 500 -23.11 11.60 18.17
N VAL A 501 -22.14 10.70 17.92
CA VAL A 501 -20.99 10.94 17.04
C VAL A 501 -21.32 10.59 15.60
N VAL A 502 -22.11 9.54 15.38
CA VAL A 502 -22.58 9.12 14.05
C VAL A 502 -24.10 9.13 14.07
N SER A 503 -24.69 10.10 13.38
CA SER A 503 -26.14 10.08 13.12
C SER A 503 -26.44 9.05 12.04
N ILE A 504 -27.51 8.26 12.22
CA ILE A 504 -28.04 7.36 11.17
C ILE A 504 -28.41 8.17 9.90
N ALA A 505 -28.71 9.47 10.04
CA ALA A 505 -28.93 10.37 8.92
C ALA A 505 -27.65 10.65 8.12
N ASP A 506 -26.48 10.73 8.76
CA ASP A 506 -25.19 10.94 8.07
C ASP A 506 -24.79 9.70 7.25
N PHE A 507 -25.07 8.51 7.78
CA PHE A 507 -24.85 7.24 7.07
C PHE A 507 -25.83 7.06 5.90
N ARG A 508 -27.11 7.47 6.07
CA ARG A 508 -28.09 7.54 4.99
C ARG A 508 -27.78 8.61 3.94
N HIS A 509 -27.14 9.72 4.28
CA HIS A 509 -26.67 10.70 3.29
C HIS A 509 -25.42 10.22 2.55
N ALA A 510 -24.56 9.42 3.18
CA ALA A 510 -23.38 8.84 2.54
C ALA A 510 -23.70 7.69 1.56
N PHE A 511 -24.78 6.92 1.82
CA PHE A 511 -25.19 5.77 0.99
C PHE A 511 -26.53 5.94 0.27
N GLY A 512 -27.33 6.93 0.64
CA GLY A 512 -28.56 7.31 -0.02
C GLY A 512 -28.23 8.08 -1.28
N ARG A 513 -28.59 7.50 -2.43
CA ARG A 513 -28.56 8.13 -3.74
C ARG A 513 -28.99 9.59 -3.66
N ASN A 514 -28.13 10.47 -4.18
CA ASN A 514 -28.49 11.80 -4.58
C ASN A 514 -29.42 11.68 -5.80
N THR A 515 -30.70 11.37 -5.59
CA THR A 515 -31.72 11.28 -6.66
C THR A 515 -32.39 12.62 -6.96
N ASP A 516 -32.07 13.69 -6.23
CA ASP A 516 -32.73 14.99 -6.41
C ASP A 516 -31.85 16.08 -7.05
N ALA A 517 -30.64 15.75 -7.50
CA ALA A 517 -29.76 16.71 -8.19
C ALA A 517 -29.96 16.79 -9.72
N ASP A 518 -30.84 15.98 -10.31
CA ASP A 518 -31.19 16.03 -11.76
C ASP A 518 -32.56 16.72 -12.01
N LYS A 519 -33.05 17.51 -11.05
CA LYS A 519 -34.25 18.35 -11.21
C LYS A 519 -34.04 19.75 -10.65
N VAL A 520 -33.12 20.51 -11.24
CA VAL A 520 -33.21 21.97 -11.45
C VAL A 520 -32.02 22.34 -12.35
N GLU A 521 -32.38 23.06 -13.43
CA GLU A 521 -31.58 23.58 -14.56
C GLU A 521 -31.23 22.62 -15.71
#